data_AF-A0AAC8QQ17-F1
#
_entry.id   AF-A0AAC8QQ17-F1
#
_cell.length_a   1.000
_cell.length_b   1.000
_cell.length_c   1.000
_cell.angle_alpha   90.00
_cell.angle_beta   90.00
_cell.angle_gamma   90.00
#
_symmetry.space_group_name_H-M   'P 1'
#
loop_
_entity.id
_entity.type
_entity.pdbx_description
1 polymer ?
#
loop_
_entity_poly.entity_id
_entity_poly.type
_entity_poly.pdbx_seq_one_letter_code
_entity_poly.pdbx_strand_id
1 'polypeptide(L)'
;MSRFLSLLLLTLLLAGCAGEKGIVDKDGYQLDTRRQAQAAYPRIKVLVVHYTADDFDVSLATLTDKQVSSHYLIPAHPPVHHGKPRIWQLVPESELAWHAGISYWRNATRINDTSIGIELENRGWQNVAGEKRFTPFEPEQIAALVPLMKDIVSRYNIPPQNVVAHADIAPQRKDDPGPLFPWRELAAQGIGAWPDAARVAFYLNGRSPYEAVDTASLLDLLARYGYEVKPDMTPAQQKRVIMAFQMHFRPALWSGVADAQTQAIAEALLEKYGQG
;
A
#
# COMPACT_ATOMS: atom_id res chain seq x y z
N MET A 1 -11.92 40.49 -75.48
CA MET A 1 -10.68 40.45 -74.65
C MET A 1 -11.07 39.98 -73.26
N SER A 2 -10.61 38.78 -72.92
CA SER A 2 -10.99 37.98 -71.75
C SER A 2 -10.43 38.56 -70.46
N ARG A 3 -11.27 38.77 -69.44
CA ARG A 3 -10.87 39.02 -68.05
C ARG A 3 -11.93 38.47 -67.11
N PHE A 4 -12.01 37.15 -66.95
CA PHE A 4 -12.57 36.51 -65.77
C PHE A 4 -12.11 35.06 -65.80
N LEU A 5 -11.09 34.71 -65.01
CA LEU A 5 -10.87 33.37 -64.45
C LEU A 5 -9.52 33.38 -63.73
N SER A 6 -9.50 33.75 -62.45
CA SER A 6 -8.35 33.50 -61.57
C SER A 6 -8.80 33.59 -60.12
N LEU A 7 -9.77 32.78 -59.70
CA LEU A 7 -10.11 32.65 -58.29
C LEU A 7 -10.76 31.30 -57.99
N LEU A 8 -10.07 30.20 -58.24
CA LEU A 8 -10.54 28.90 -57.77
C LEU A 8 -9.45 27.84 -57.84
N LEU A 9 -8.41 27.92 -57.01
CA LEU A 9 -7.55 26.76 -56.73
C LEU A 9 -6.65 27.02 -55.51
N LEU A 10 -7.24 27.05 -54.31
CA LEU A 10 -6.48 26.81 -53.08
C LEU A 10 -7.39 26.28 -51.94
N THR A 11 -8.11 25.20 -52.21
CA THR A 11 -8.81 24.44 -51.16
C THR A 11 -8.69 22.95 -51.46
N LEU A 12 -7.49 22.40 -51.32
CA LEU A 12 -7.28 20.96 -51.35
C LEU A 12 -6.16 20.60 -50.36
N LEU A 13 -6.46 19.58 -49.55
CA LEU A 13 -5.59 18.85 -48.61
C LEU A 13 -5.66 19.22 -47.12
N LEU A 14 -6.87 19.17 -46.57
CA LEU A 14 -7.09 18.66 -45.20
C LEU A 14 -8.17 17.58 -45.24
N ALA A 15 -7.96 16.54 -46.05
CA ALA A 15 -8.68 15.28 -45.85
C ALA A 15 -8.00 14.54 -44.70
N GLY A 16 -8.20 15.05 -43.48
CA GLY A 16 -7.89 14.28 -42.28
C GLY A 16 -8.77 13.03 -42.32
N CYS A 17 -8.17 11.85 -42.25
CA CYS A 17 -8.89 10.60 -42.07
C CYS A 17 -9.73 10.72 -40.80
N ALA A 18 -10.99 11.15 -40.93
CA ALA A 18 -11.96 11.14 -39.87
C ALA A 18 -12.35 9.67 -39.67
N GLY A 19 -11.49 8.92 -38.97
CA GLY A 19 -11.77 7.55 -38.58
C GLY A 19 -13.12 7.48 -37.86
N GLU A 20 -13.84 6.38 -38.07
CA GLU A 20 -15.14 6.18 -37.46
C GLU A 20 -15.01 6.27 -35.92
N LYS A 21 -15.69 7.21 -35.28
CA LYS A 21 -15.49 7.47 -33.83
C LYS A 21 -15.71 6.20 -33.02
N GLY A 22 -14.72 5.82 -32.21
CA GLY A 22 -14.77 4.60 -31.40
C GLY A 22 -14.35 3.32 -32.12
N ILE A 23 -13.93 3.41 -33.40
CA ILE A 23 -13.26 2.31 -34.10
C ILE A 23 -11.76 2.58 -34.07
N VAL A 24 -10.99 1.59 -33.62
CA VAL A 24 -9.52 1.65 -33.59
C VAL A 24 -8.98 0.65 -34.61
N ASP A 25 -8.34 1.17 -35.65
CA ASP A 25 -7.64 0.37 -36.65
C ASP A 25 -6.36 -0.25 -36.07
N LYS A 26 -6.17 -1.54 -36.33
CA LYS A 26 -4.98 -2.33 -36.00
C LYS A 26 -4.52 -3.10 -37.23
N ASP A 27 -3.29 -3.59 -37.19
CA ASP A 27 -2.79 -4.44 -38.27
C ASP A 27 -3.60 -5.76 -38.33
N GLY A 28 -4.34 -5.96 -39.42
CA GLY A 28 -5.19 -7.13 -39.67
C GLY A 28 -6.59 -7.15 -39.03
N TYR A 29 -6.98 -6.16 -38.21
CA TYR A 29 -8.30 -6.12 -37.57
C TYR A 29 -8.70 -4.72 -37.09
N GLN A 30 -9.96 -4.56 -36.67
CA GLN A 30 -10.49 -3.34 -36.03
C GLN A 30 -11.07 -3.65 -34.66
N LEU A 31 -10.97 -2.69 -33.72
CA LEU A 31 -11.64 -2.76 -32.41
C LEU A 31 -12.79 -1.76 -32.37
N ASP A 32 -14.00 -2.21 -32.03
CA ASP A 32 -15.12 -1.33 -31.70
C ASP A 32 -15.17 -1.12 -30.18
N THR A 33 -14.87 0.10 -29.73
CA THR A 33 -14.84 0.49 -28.31
C THR A 33 -16.07 1.31 -27.89
N ARG A 34 -17.15 1.33 -28.69
CA ARG A 34 -18.34 2.15 -28.42
C ARG A 34 -19.19 1.64 -27.28
N ARG A 35 -19.08 0.35 -26.98
CA ARG A 35 -19.83 -0.33 -25.92
C ARG A 35 -18.86 -0.73 -24.80
N GLN A 36 -18.91 0.00 -23.70
CA GLN A 36 -18.05 -0.25 -22.54
C GLN A 36 -18.83 -1.04 -21.49
N ALA A 37 -18.18 -2.07 -20.92
CA ALA A 37 -18.76 -2.86 -19.84
C ALA A 37 -18.78 -2.05 -18.53
N GLN A 38 -19.80 -2.26 -17.71
CA GLN A 38 -19.88 -1.64 -16.37
C GLN A 38 -18.93 -2.33 -15.37
N ALA A 39 -18.69 -3.64 -15.53
CA ALA A 39 -17.82 -4.43 -14.67
C ALA A 39 -16.34 -4.32 -15.09
N ALA A 40 -15.77 -3.12 -15.01
CA ALA A 40 -14.36 -2.85 -15.25
C ALA A 40 -13.74 -2.20 -14.03
N TYR A 41 -12.73 -2.85 -13.43
CA TYR A 41 -12.15 -2.45 -12.15
C TYR A 41 -10.62 -2.32 -12.25
N PRO A 42 -10.00 -1.52 -11.37
CA PRO A 42 -8.55 -1.44 -11.25
C PRO A 42 -7.89 -2.81 -11.00
N ARG A 43 -6.72 -3.01 -11.60
CA ARG A 43 -5.84 -4.16 -11.27
C ARG A 43 -5.16 -3.96 -9.92
N ILE A 44 -4.75 -2.73 -9.63
CA ILE A 44 -4.14 -2.33 -8.36
C ILE A 44 -5.23 -2.23 -7.30
N LYS A 45 -5.00 -2.89 -6.17
CA LYS A 45 -5.96 -3.03 -5.06
C LYS A 45 -5.33 -2.80 -3.69
N VAL A 46 -4.00 -2.77 -3.61
CA VAL A 46 -3.23 -2.72 -2.35
C VAL A 46 -2.16 -1.64 -2.44
N LEU A 47 -1.92 -0.95 -1.34
CA LEU A 47 -0.79 -0.03 -1.15
C LEU A 47 0.07 -0.55 -0.01
N VAL A 48 1.34 -0.88 -0.29
CA VAL A 48 2.28 -1.44 0.69
C VAL A 48 3.33 -0.41 1.05
N VAL A 49 3.52 -0.18 2.35
CA VAL A 49 4.54 0.72 2.88
C VAL A 49 5.72 -0.07 3.42
N HIS A 50 6.93 0.40 3.10
CA HIS A 50 8.21 -0.20 3.46
C HIS A 50 9.12 0.84 4.12
N TYR A 51 10.21 0.38 4.73
CA TYR A 51 11.41 1.19 4.94
C TYR A 51 12.57 0.56 4.18
N THR A 52 13.59 1.38 3.87
CA THR A 52 14.76 0.91 3.12
C THR A 52 15.80 0.19 3.98
N ALA A 53 15.91 0.54 5.27
CA ALA A 53 16.98 0.15 6.18
C ALA A 53 18.38 0.60 5.74
N ASP A 54 18.46 1.58 4.84
CA ASP A 54 19.68 2.11 4.26
C ASP A 54 19.54 3.62 3.95
N ASP A 55 20.64 4.27 3.58
CA ASP A 55 20.62 5.67 3.13
C ASP A 55 20.02 5.83 1.73
N PHE A 56 19.68 7.08 1.36
CA PHE A 56 19.01 7.37 0.10
C PHE A 56 19.74 6.86 -1.15
N ASP A 57 21.05 7.11 -1.28
CA ASP A 57 21.79 6.80 -2.50
C ASP A 57 21.97 5.28 -2.67
N VAL A 58 22.23 4.57 -1.57
CA VAL A 58 22.28 3.11 -1.56
C VAL A 58 20.90 2.53 -1.88
N SER A 59 19.84 3.06 -1.25
CA SER A 59 18.46 2.64 -1.51
C SER A 59 18.06 2.82 -2.97
N LEU A 60 18.38 3.99 -3.55
CA LEU A 60 18.10 4.27 -4.96
C LEU A 60 18.86 3.33 -5.89
N ALA A 61 20.14 3.05 -5.60
CA ALA A 61 20.92 2.09 -6.36
C ALA A 61 20.33 0.66 -6.28
N THR A 62 19.97 0.20 -5.07
CA THR A 62 19.38 -1.12 -4.86
C THR A 62 18.02 -1.26 -5.55
N LEU A 63 17.14 -0.26 -5.44
CA LEU A 63 15.79 -0.28 -6.01
C LEU A 63 15.74 -0.06 -7.52
N THR A 64 16.87 0.25 -8.15
CA THR A 64 17.03 0.36 -9.61
C THR A 64 17.92 -0.73 -10.20
N ASP A 65 18.38 -1.68 -9.37
CA ASP A 65 19.03 -2.90 -9.83
C ASP A 65 18.00 -3.98 -10.23
N LYS A 66 18.47 -5.19 -10.56
CA LYS A 66 17.66 -6.26 -11.18
C LYS A 66 16.90 -7.14 -10.18
N GLN A 67 17.08 -6.97 -8.88
CA GLN A 67 16.61 -7.93 -7.87
C GLN A 67 15.38 -7.46 -7.10
N VAL A 68 15.26 -6.16 -6.86
CA VAL A 68 14.16 -5.53 -6.10
C VAL A 68 13.88 -4.14 -6.67
N SER A 69 12.64 -3.69 -6.55
CA SER A 69 12.26 -2.33 -6.93
C SER A 69 11.00 -1.91 -6.20
N SER A 70 10.75 -0.61 -6.11
CA SER A 70 9.51 -0.03 -5.62
C SER A 70 8.94 0.93 -6.63
N HIS A 71 7.67 1.30 -6.49
CA HIS A 71 7.09 2.32 -7.37
C HIS A 71 7.60 3.70 -6.97
N TYR A 72 7.70 3.94 -5.66
CA TYR A 72 8.10 5.22 -5.09
C TYR A 72 9.20 5.05 -4.04
N LEU A 73 10.11 6.01 -3.98
CA LEU A 73 11.11 6.18 -2.91
C LEU A 73 11.03 7.62 -2.37
N ILE A 74 10.87 7.75 -1.05
CA ILE A 74 10.79 9.04 -0.36
C ILE A 74 11.99 9.19 0.58
N PRO A 75 12.86 10.21 0.37
CA PRO A 75 13.97 10.49 1.29
C PRO A 75 13.48 10.82 2.70
N ALA A 76 14.33 10.68 3.72
CA ALA A 76 14.06 11.08 5.10
C ALA A 76 13.82 12.60 5.18
N HIS A 77 14.56 13.37 4.39
CA HIS A 77 14.36 14.81 4.23
C HIS A 77 14.14 15.14 2.74
N PRO A 78 12.90 15.02 2.22
CA PRO A 78 12.64 15.25 0.81
C PRO A 78 13.05 16.66 0.36
N PRO A 79 13.90 16.81 -0.67
CA PRO A 79 14.31 18.14 -1.12
C PRO A 79 13.12 18.88 -1.71
N VAL A 80 13.01 20.17 -1.37
CA VAL A 80 11.89 21.01 -1.79
C VAL A 80 12.25 21.75 -3.07
N HIS A 81 11.45 21.56 -4.11
CA HIS A 81 11.55 22.29 -5.37
C HIS A 81 10.22 22.97 -5.68
N HIS A 82 10.24 24.27 -5.96
CA HIS A 82 9.03 25.08 -6.18
C HIS A 82 7.98 24.93 -5.06
N GLY A 83 8.43 24.88 -3.80
CA GLY A 83 7.56 24.76 -2.63
C GLY A 83 6.92 23.38 -2.44
N LYS A 84 7.37 22.34 -3.16
CA LYS A 84 6.87 20.96 -3.03
C LYS A 84 8.00 19.98 -2.74
N PRO A 85 7.80 19.00 -1.84
CA PRO A 85 8.77 17.92 -1.63
C PRO A 85 8.89 17.07 -2.91
N ARG A 86 10.11 16.68 -3.26
CA ARG A 86 10.37 15.78 -4.38
C ARG A 86 10.39 14.33 -3.90
N ILE A 87 9.63 13.49 -4.60
CA ILE A 87 9.57 12.03 -4.43
C ILE A 87 10.06 11.40 -5.74
N TRP A 88 10.76 10.27 -5.63
CA TRP A 88 11.24 9.52 -6.79
C TRP A 88 10.22 8.47 -7.16
N GLN A 89 9.81 8.46 -8.42
CA GLN A 89 9.05 7.34 -9.01
C GLN A 89 10.03 6.49 -9.83
N LEU A 90 10.18 5.22 -9.49
CA LEU A 90 11.15 4.31 -10.10
C LEU A 90 10.50 3.35 -11.10
N VAL A 91 9.22 3.01 -10.90
CA VAL A 91 8.45 2.12 -11.76
C VAL A 91 7.09 2.77 -12.09
N PRO A 92 6.64 2.79 -13.36
CA PRO A 92 5.30 3.23 -13.71
C PRO A 92 4.25 2.39 -12.99
N GLU A 93 3.19 2.99 -12.45
CA GLU A 93 2.14 2.24 -11.74
C GLU A 93 1.37 1.25 -12.64
N SER A 94 1.44 1.38 -13.97
CA SER A 94 0.87 0.40 -14.89
C SER A 94 1.64 -0.93 -14.92
N GLU A 95 2.85 -0.95 -14.37
CA GLU A 95 3.71 -2.12 -14.26
C GLU A 95 3.83 -2.54 -12.79
N LEU A 96 4.24 -3.78 -12.55
CA LEU A 96 4.54 -4.24 -11.20
C LEU A 96 5.98 -3.88 -10.83
N ALA A 97 6.21 -3.47 -9.57
CA ALA A 97 7.52 -3.39 -8.97
C ALA A 97 7.79 -4.61 -8.07
N TRP A 98 9.05 -4.99 -7.88
CA TRP A 98 9.45 -6.16 -7.08
C TRP A 98 9.71 -5.80 -5.62
N HIS A 99 8.65 -5.48 -4.86
CA HIS A 99 8.78 -4.99 -3.48
C HIS A 99 8.25 -5.95 -2.39
N ALA A 100 7.16 -6.69 -2.64
CA ALA A 100 6.51 -7.53 -1.63
C ALA A 100 7.13 -8.95 -1.48
N GLY A 101 7.68 -9.49 -2.58
CA GLY A 101 8.15 -10.89 -2.63
C GLY A 101 7.04 -11.90 -2.31
N ILE A 102 7.40 -13.01 -1.63
CA ILE A 102 6.43 -14.03 -1.17
C ILE A 102 5.50 -13.41 -0.12
N SER A 103 4.25 -13.16 -0.51
CA SER A 103 3.32 -12.35 0.25
C SER A 103 1.89 -12.85 0.12
N TYR A 104 1.08 -12.59 1.14
CA TYR A 104 -0.34 -12.92 1.21
C TYR A 104 -1.12 -11.83 1.92
N TRP A 105 -2.28 -11.46 1.39
CA TRP A 105 -3.21 -10.53 2.05
C TRP A 105 -4.64 -10.82 1.60
N ARG A 106 -5.55 -11.07 2.54
CA ARG A 106 -7.00 -11.22 2.29
C ARG A 106 -7.31 -12.13 1.08
N ASN A 107 -6.78 -13.35 1.11
CA ASN A 107 -6.90 -14.38 0.07
C ASN A 107 -6.18 -14.10 -1.27
N ALA A 108 -5.45 -12.99 -1.41
CA ALA A 108 -4.52 -12.77 -2.51
C ALA A 108 -3.12 -13.24 -2.12
N THR A 109 -2.39 -13.80 -3.08
CA THR A 109 -0.94 -14.07 -2.98
C THR A 109 -0.21 -13.23 -4.03
N ARG A 110 1.13 -13.19 -3.98
CA ARG A 110 1.96 -12.45 -4.96
C ARG A 110 1.54 -10.98 -5.05
N ILE A 111 1.55 -10.30 -3.92
CA ILE A 111 0.94 -8.98 -3.77
C ILE A 111 1.47 -7.96 -4.78
N ASN A 112 2.73 -8.08 -5.22
CA ASN A 112 3.32 -7.33 -6.35
C ASN A 112 2.36 -7.17 -7.54
N ASP A 113 1.62 -8.21 -7.92
CA ASP A 113 0.75 -8.23 -9.11
C ASP A 113 -0.42 -7.23 -9.02
N THR A 114 -0.76 -6.79 -7.81
CA THR A 114 -1.93 -5.95 -7.52
C THR A 114 -1.63 -4.80 -6.56
N SER A 115 -0.36 -4.46 -6.35
CA SER A 115 0.03 -3.45 -5.37
C SER A 115 0.94 -2.36 -5.92
N ILE A 116 0.79 -1.18 -5.34
CA ILE A 116 1.83 -0.15 -5.36
C ILE A 116 2.66 -0.27 -4.09
N GLY A 117 3.97 -0.06 -4.23
CA GLY A 117 4.96 -0.13 -3.15
C GLY A 117 5.65 1.21 -2.97
N ILE A 118 5.63 1.73 -1.74
CA ILE A 118 6.32 2.97 -1.34
C ILE A 118 7.42 2.63 -0.35
N GLU A 119 8.66 2.94 -0.72
CA GLU A 119 9.84 2.85 0.13
C GLU A 119 10.11 4.19 0.82
N LEU A 120 10.35 4.15 2.12
CA LEU A 120 10.72 5.30 2.94
C LEU A 120 12.17 5.15 3.37
N GLU A 121 13.03 6.12 3.05
CA GLU A 121 14.38 6.17 3.60
C GLU A 121 14.27 6.27 5.13
N ASN A 122 14.56 5.16 5.80
CA ASN A 122 14.53 5.05 7.25
C ASN A 122 15.41 3.86 7.63
N ARG A 123 16.22 4.00 8.68
CA ARG A 123 17.18 2.96 9.13
C ARG A 123 16.52 1.68 9.64
N GLY A 124 15.20 1.65 9.79
CA GLY A 124 14.47 0.52 10.33
C GLY A 124 14.86 0.28 11.79
N TRP A 125 15.06 -0.99 12.15
CA TRP A 125 15.48 -1.36 13.50
C TRP A 125 16.98 -1.66 13.60
N GLN A 126 17.54 -1.41 14.78
CA GLN A 126 18.90 -1.78 15.14
C GLN A 126 18.90 -2.54 16.46
N ASN A 127 19.87 -3.44 16.62
CA ASN A 127 20.12 -4.07 17.91
C ASN A 127 20.98 -3.12 18.76
N VAL A 128 20.39 -2.55 19.81
CA VAL A 128 21.06 -1.68 20.76
C VAL A 128 21.06 -2.38 22.12
N ALA A 129 22.23 -2.87 22.54
CA ALA A 129 22.41 -3.59 23.81
C ALA A 129 21.47 -4.80 24.01
N GLY A 130 21.19 -5.55 22.95
CA GLY A 130 20.30 -6.72 22.98
C GLY A 130 18.82 -6.39 22.76
N GLU A 131 18.47 -5.11 22.65
CA GLU A 131 17.12 -4.64 22.42
C GLU A 131 16.94 -4.18 20.96
N LYS A 132 15.83 -4.58 20.36
CA LYS A 132 15.43 -4.10 19.04
C LYS A 132 14.83 -2.70 19.16
N ARG A 133 15.49 -1.68 18.59
CA ARG A 133 15.03 -0.29 18.58
C ARG A 133 14.77 0.19 17.17
N PHE A 134 13.59 0.74 16.91
CA PHE A 134 13.21 1.31 15.62
C PHE A 134 13.57 2.80 15.54
N THR A 135 13.80 3.27 14.33
CA THR A 135 14.12 4.67 14.02
C THR A 135 12.83 5.44 13.75
N PRO A 136 12.56 6.58 14.42
CA PRO A 136 11.43 7.45 14.10
C PRO A 136 11.44 7.92 12.64
N PHE A 137 10.26 8.22 12.10
CA PHE A 137 10.13 8.83 10.77
C PHE A 137 10.16 10.34 10.89
N GLU A 138 10.84 11.00 9.95
CA GLU A 138 10.94 12.46 9.93
C GLU A 138 9.59 13.09 9.57
N PRO A 139 9.15 14.16 10.26
CA PRO A 139 7.83 14.76 10.01
C PRO A 139 7.63 15.22 8.56
N GLU A 140 8.67 15.77 7.90
CA GLU A 140 8.63 16.18 6.50
C GLU A 140 8.51 15.01 5.53
N GLN A 141 9.05 13.83 5.85
CA GLN A 141 8.88 12.61 5.07
C GLN A 141 7.41 12.17 5.12
N ILE A 142 6.81 12.16 6.31
CA ILE A 142 5.39 11.83 6.48
C ILE A 142 4.50 12.87 5.79
N ALA A 143 4.84 14.16 5.88
CA ALA A 143 4.12 15.22 5.19
C ALA A 143 4.17 15.09 3.66
N ALA A 144 5.29 14.61 3.08
CA ALA A 144 5.40 14.31 1.66
C ALA A 144 4.62 13.05 1.26
N LEU A 145 4.59 12.05 2.13
CA LEU A 145 3.90 10.77 1.92
C LEU A 145 2.38 10.93 1.86
N VAL A 146 1.78 11.74 2.74
CA VAL A 146 0.32 11.93 2.85
C VAL A 146 -0.37 12.25 1.51
N PRO A 147 0.01 13.29 0.75
CA PRO A 147 -0.65 13.61 -0.52
C PRO A 147 -0.44 12.50 -1.56
N LEU A 148 0.74 11.88 -1.61
CA LEU A 148 1.00 10.76 -2.51
C LEU A 148 0.06 9.58 -2.24
N MET A 149 -0.07 9.17 -0.97
CA MET A 149 -0.97 8.07 -0.60
C MET A 149 -2.43 8.40 -0.91
N LYS A 150 -2.89 9.65 -0.66
CA LYS A 150 -4.25 10.08 -1.03
C LYS A 150 -4.49 10.00 -2.53
N ASP A 151 -3.54 10.45 -3.34
CA ASP A 151 -3.64 10.40 -4.79
C ASP A 151 -3.74 8.95 -5.29
N ILE A 152 -2.91 8.04 -4.77
CA ILE A 152 -2.91 6.62 -5.13
C ILE A 152 -4.23 5.95 -4.70
N VAL A 153 -4.62 6.14 -3.44
CA VAL A 153 -5.85 5.55 -2.88
C VAL A 153 -7.08 6.01 -3.66
N SER A 154 -7.17 7.30 -3.98
CA SER A 154 -8.27 7.85 -4.76
C SER A 154 -8.27 7.34 -6.21
N ARG A 155 -7.10 7.32 -6.88
CA ARG A 155 -6.96 6.89 -8.27
C ARG A 155 -7.40 5.45 -8.50
N TYR A 156 -7.12 4.56 -7.55
CA TYR A 156 -7.42 3.13 -7.66
C TYR A 156 -8.57 2.66 -6.78
N ASN A 157 -9.24 3.59 -6.08
CA ASN A 157 -10.30 3.28 -5.11
C ASN A 157 -9.88 2.17 -4.13
N ILE A 158 -8.66 2.28 -3.59
CA ILE A 158 -8.09 1.29 -2.67
C ILE A 158 -8.84 1.38 -1.33
N PRO A 159 -9.46 0.29 -0.85
CA PRO A 159 -10.18 0.34 0.41
C PRO A 159 -9.18 0.48 1.58
N PRO A 160 -9.58 1.10 2.71
CA PRO A 160 -8.67 1.40 3.83
C PRO A 160 -7.89 0.18 4.35
N GLN A 161 -8.52 -0.98 4.44
CA GLN A 161 -7.90 -2.23 4.90
C GLN A 161 -6.86 -2.82 3.92
N ASN A 162 -6.67 -2.21 2.75
CA ASN A 162 -5.65 -2.60 1.78
C ASN A 162 -4.49 -1.59 1.70
N VAL A 163 -4.41 -0.63 2.65
CA VAL A 163 -3.19 0.12 2.91
C VAL A 163 -2.47 -0.57 4.07
N VAL A 164 -1.35 -1.21 3.79
CA VAL A 164 -0.74 -2.22 4.66
C VAL A 164 0.76 -2.02 4.85
N ALA A 165 1.28 -2.54 5.95
CA ALA A 165 2.70 -2.75 6.15
C ALA A 165 3.20 -3.92 5.29
N HIS A 166 4.49 -3.93 4.94
CA HIS A 166 5.12 -5.14 4.42
C HIS A 166 5.08 -6.28 5.45
N ALA A 167 5.18 -5.95 6.75
CA ALA A 167 5.00 -6.89 7.84
C ALA A 167 3.61 -7.55 7.84
N ASP A 168 2.56 -6.88 7.36
CA ASP A 168 1.21 -7.47 7.34
C ASP A 168 1.09 -8.56 6.30
N ILE A 169 1.69 -8.34 5.14
CA ILE A 169 1.62 -9.27 4.01
C ILE A 169 2.71 -10.35 4.05
N ALA A 170 3.71 -10.19 4.91
CA ALA A 170 4.85 -11.10 5.06
C ALA A 170 5.34 -11.18 6.52
N PRO A 171 4.48 -11.52 7.50
CA PRO A 171 4.78 -11.42 8.94
C PRO A 171 5.94 -12.30 9.38
N GLN A 172 6.22 -13.39 8.67
CA GLN A 172 7.33 -14.30 8.98
C GLN A 172 8.70 -13.75 8.54
N ARG A 173 8.74 -12.74 7.67
CA ARG A 173 9.97 -12.26 7.01
C ARG A 173 10.28 -10.79 7.27
N LYS A 174 9.26 -9.98 7.53
CA LYS A 174 9.34 -8.52 7.44
C LYS A 174 8.77 -7.85 8.68
N ASP A 175 9.32 -6.68 9.00
CA ASP A 175 8.93 -5.86 10.16
C ASP A 175 8.60 -4.42 9.75
N ASP A 176 8.88 -4.05 8.50
CA ASP A 176 8.67 -2.73 7.93
C ASP A 176 7.18 -2.41 7.68
N PRO A 177 6.76 -1.15 7.89
CA PRO A 177 7.57 0.02 8.29
C PRO A 177 7.79 0.13 9.82
N GLY A 178 7.35 -0.86 10.61
CA GLY A 178 7.58 -0.94 12.04
C GLY A 178 6.59 -0.13 12.90
N PRO A 179 6.71 -0.22 14.24
CA PRO A 179 5.75 0.33 15.18
C PRO A 179 5.82 1.86 15.34
N LEU A 180 6.86 2.52 14.79
CA LEU A 180 6.98 3.97 14.83
C LEU A 180 6.36 4.66 13.61
N PHE A 181 5.85 3.89 12.65
CA PHE A 181 5.13 4.44 11.51
C PHE A 181 3.73 4.95 11.94
N PRO A 182 3.32 6.17 11.56
CA PRO A 182 2.18 6.84 12.18
C PRO A 182 0.82 6.42 11.57
N TRP A 183 0.50 5.12 11.58
CA TRP A 183 -0.73 4.55 11.01
C TRP A 183 -2.01 5.26 11.47
N ARG A 184 -2.12 5.56 12.77
CA ARG A 184 -3.28 6.27 13.34
C ARG A 184 -3.46 7.68 12.78
N GLU A 185 -2.36 8.40 12.58
CA GLU A 185 -2.38 9.77 12.05
C GLU A 185 -2.76 9.79 10.57
N LEU A 186 -2.30 8.80 9.81
CA LEU A 186 -2.70 8.59 8.41
C LEU A 186 -4.19 8.23 8.31
N ALA A 187 -4.69 7.34 9.17
CA ALA A 187 -6.10 6.95 9.18
C ALA A 187 -7.02 8.13 9.53
N ALA A 188 -6.60 9.00 10.46
CA ALA A 188 -7.31 10.25 10.77
C ALA A 188 -7.41 11.20 9.56
N GLN A 189 -6.52 11.04 8.58
CA GLN A 189 -6.52 11.78 7.32
C GLN A 189 -7.18 11.01 6.15
N GLY A 190 -7.85 9.89 6.44
CA GLY A 190 -8.55 9.05 5.45
C GLY A 190 -7.65 8.05 4.71
N ILE A 191 -6.44 7.78 5.21
CA ILE A 191 -5.48 6.85 4.60
C ILE A 191 -5.33 5.62 5.51
N GLY A 192 -5.79 4.47 5.05
CA GLY A 192 -5.65 3.22 5.79
C GLY A 192 -6.70 2.98 6.88
N ALA A 193 -6.73 1.75 7.39
CA ALA A 193 -7.70 1.31 8.37
C ALA A 193 -7.28 1.68 9.81
N TRP A 194 -8.26 2.01 10.65
CA TRP A 194 -8.07 2.14 12.10
C TRP A 194 -9.37 1.84 12.84
N PRO A 195 -9.34 1.09 13.96
CA PRO A 195 -10.55 0.76 14.70
C PRO A 195 -11.11 1.99 15.44
N ASP A 196 -12.43 2.02 15.60
CA ASP A 196 -13.08 3.04 16.41
C ASP A 196 -12.86 2.75 17.90
N ALA A 197 -12.36 3.74 18.64
CA ALA A 197 -11.98 3.56 20.06
C ALA A 197 -13.14 3.07 20.93
N ALA A 198 -14.36 3.53 20.66
CA ALA A 198 -15.57 3.09 21.37
C ALA A 198 -15.89 1.61 21.11
N ARG A 199 -15.64 1.11 19.90
CA ARG A 199 -15.83 -0.30 19.55
C ARG A 199 -14.75 -1.18 20.17
N VAL A 200 -13.49 -0.72 20.20
CA VAL A 200 -12.43 -1.41 20.96
C VAL A 200 -12.79 -1.52 22.44
N ALA A 201 -13.26 -0.44 23.07
CA ALA A 201 -13.68 -0.46 24.47
C ALA A 201 -14.85 -1.42 24.72
N PHE A 202 -15.81 -1.48 23.78
CA PHE A 202 -16.92 -2.44 23.81
C PHE A 202 -16.42 -3.89 23.81
N TYR A 203 -15.52 -4.26 22.89
CA TYR A 203 -14.96 -5.62 22.80
C TYR A 203 -14.00 -5.96 23.94
N LEU A 204 -13.33 -4.96 24.52
CA LEU A 204 -12.54 -5.15 25.73
C LEU A 204 -13.43 -5.60 26.90
N ASN A 205 -14.66 -5.08 26.96
CA ASN A 205 -15.70 -5.48 27.91
C ASN A 205 -15.22 -5.46 29.39
N GLY A 206 -14.47 -4.41 29.76
CA GLY A 206 -13.94 -4.23 31.12
C GLY A 206 -12.74 -5.10 31.49
N ARG A 207 -12.28 -6.00 30.61
CA ARG A 207 -11.05 -6.78 30.80
C ARG A 207 -9.82 -5.89 30.87
N SER A 208 -8.78 -6.36 31.57
CA SER A 208 -7.49 -5.68 31.54
C SER A 208 -6.91 -5.72 30.11
N PRO A 209 -6.35 -4.63 29.57
CA PRO A 209 -5.75 -4.62 28.23
C PRO A 209 -4.69 -5.69 27.99
N TYR A 210 -4.02 -6.15 29.05
CA TYR A 210 -2.95 -7.14 29.03
C TYR A 210 -3.40 -8.54 29.48
N GLU A 211 -4.71 -8.72 29.74
CA GLU A 211 -5.26 -10.03 30.09
C GLU A 211 -4.99 -11.01 28.95
N ALA A 212 -4.39 -12.15 29.28
CA ALA A 212 -4.07 -13.18 28.30
C ALA A 212 -5.34 -13.73 27.67
N VAL A 213 -5.32 -13.95 26.36
CA VAL A 213 -6.41 -14.58 25.62
C VAL A 213 -5.93 -15.84 24.91
N ASP A 214 -6.88 -16.67 24.49
CA ASP A 214 -6.56 -17.83 23.67
C ASP A 214 -5.92 -17.41 22.35
N THR A 215 -4.73 -17.95 22.08
CA THR A 215 -3.91 -17.58 20.90
C THR A 215 -4.57 -18.04 19.61
N ALA A 216 -5.21 -19.22 19.60
CA ALA A 216 -5.90 -19.73 18.41
C ALA A 216 -7.09 -18.84 18.03
N SER A 217 -7.86 -18.38 19.01
CA SER A 217 -8.98 -17.45 18.82
C SER A 217 -8.53 -16.11 18.26
N LEU A 218 -7.41 -15.56 18.73
CA LEU A 218 -6.84 -14.33 18.15
C LEU A 218 -6.37 -14.57 16.70
N LEU A 219 -5.66 -15.67 16.44
CA LEU A 219 -5.16 -15.98 15.10
C LEU A 219 -6.30 -16.18 14.08
N ASP A 220 -7.44 -16.73 14.48
CA ASP A 220 -8.64 -16.80 13.63
C ASP A 220 -9.13 -15.39 13.21
N LEU A 221 -9.18 -14.45 14.16
CA LEU A 221 -9.52 -13.05 13.87
C LEU A 221 -8.52 -12.44 12.89
N LEU A 222 -7.22 -12.63 13.10
CA LEU A 222 -6.18 -12.10 12.22
C LEU A 222 -6.23 -12.73 10.82
N ALA A 223 -6.50 -14.03 10.72
CA ALA A 223 -6.68 -14.73 9.45
C ALA A 223 -7.86 -14.14 8.66
N ARG A 224 -9.00 -13.96 9.32
CA ARG A 224 -10.20 -13.36 8.74
C ARG A 224 -9.99 -11.89 8.35
N TYR A 225 -9.17 -11.15 9.09
CA TYR A 225 -8.85 -9.77 8.74
C TYR A 225 -7.92 -9.68 7.52
N GLY A 226 -7.02 -10.64 7.34
CA GLY A 226 -6.22 -10.73 6.10
C GLY A 226 -4.84 -11.36 6.21
N TYR A 227 -4.37 -11.66 7.42
CA TYR A 227 -3.03 -12.24 7.62
C TYR A 227 -2.98 -13.70 7.18
N GLU A 228 -1.83 -14.15 6.69
CA GLU A 228 -1.62 -15.58 6.41
C GLU A 228 -1.44 -16.34 7.72
N VAL A 229 -2.40 -17.19 8.06
CA VAL A 229 -2.32 -18.11 9.21
C VAL A 229 -2.47 -19.54 8.69
N LYS A 230 -1.52 -20.40 9.05
CA LYS A 230 -1.51 -21.82 8.62
C LYS A 230 -1.78 -22.73 9.80
N PRO A 231 -2.48 -23.87 9.62
CA PRO A 231 -2.83 -24.77 10.72
C PRO A 231 -1.62 -25.34 11.49
N ASP A 232 -0.48 -25.47 10.82
CA ASP A 232 0.75 -26.10 11.32
C ASP A 232 1.81 -25.10 11.82
N MET A 233 1.42 -23.84 12.07
CA MET A 233 2.35 -22.83 12.57
C MET A 233 2.91 -23.19 13.95
N THR A 234 4.23 -23.19 14.06
CA THR A 234 4.96 -23.23 15.33
C THR A 234 4.60 -22.03 16.22
N PRO A 235 4.80 -22.11 17.55
CA PRO A 235 4.56 -20.97 18.44
C PRO A 235 5.33 -19.70 18.05
N ALA A 236 6.55 -19.85 17.50
CA ALA A 236 7.34 -18.72 17.01
C ALA A 236 6.70 -18.04 15.80
N GLN A 237 6.14 -18.83 14.86
CA GLN A 237 5.44 -18.29 13.69
C GLN A 237 4.12 -17.60 14.07
N GLN A 238 3.36 -18.17 15.01
CA GLN A 238 2.16 -17.55 15.57
C GLN A 238 2.48 -16.18 16.20
N LYS A 239 3.54 -16.14 17.02
CA LYS A 239 4.03 -14.90 17.64
C LYS A 239 4.37 -13.83 16.61
N ARG A 240 5.00 -14.20 15.48
CA ARG A 240 5.33 -13.27 14.38
C ARG A 240 4.08 -12.63 13.76
N VAL A 241 3.00 -13.38 13.55
CA VAL A 241 1.72 -12.84 13.02
C VAL A 241 1.12 -11.83 13.99
N ILE A 242 1.01 -12.19 15.27
CA ILE A 242 0.45 -11.30 16.30
C ILE A 242 1.30 -10.03 16.44
N MET A 243 2.63 -10.18 16.41
CA MET A 243 3.56 -9.07 16.50
C MET A 243 3.42 -8.11 15.31
N ALA A 244 3.28 -8.60 14.07
CA ALA A 244 3.06 -7.76 12.89
C ALA A 244 1.77 -6.92 13.05
N PHE A 245 0.67 -7.56 13.45
CA PHE A 245 -0.59 -6.87 13.74
C PHE A 245 -0.44 -5.82 14.84
N GLN A 246 0.27 -6.14 15.93
CA GLN A 246 0.51 -5.19 17.00
C GLN A 246 1.39 -4.02 16.56
N MET A 247 2.43 -4.24 15.75
CA MET A 247 3.24 -3.14 15.20
C MET A 247 2.38 -2.15 14.40
N HIS A 248 1.38 -2.63 13.66
CA HIS A 248 0.47 -1.77 12.91
C HIS A 248 -0.56 -1.08 13.82
N PHE A 249 -1.35 -1.85 14.58
CA PHE A 249 -2.58 -1.36 15.23
C PHE A 249 -2.46 -1.13 16.75
N ARG A 250 -1.41 -1.63 17.38
CA ARG A 250 -1.16 -1.49 18.82
C ARG A 250 0.34 -1.26 19.13
N PRO A 251 0.98 -0.22 18.55
CA PRO A 251 2.44 -0.07 18.56
C PRO A 251 3.04 0.16 19.95
N ALA A 252 2.23 0.50 20.96
CA ALA A 252 2.68 0.62 22.35
C ALA A 252 3.20 -0.70 22.95
N LEU A 253 2.74 -1.86 22.45
CA LEU A 253 3.24 -3.17 22.85
C LEU A 253 3.08 -4.18 21.71
N TRP A 254 4.20 -4.59 21.13
CA TRP A 254 4.30 -5.54 20.02
C TRP A 254 5.05 -6.83 20.43
N SER A 255 4.76 -7.35 21.62
CA SER A 255 5.43 -8.54 22.14
C SER A 255 5.12 -9.82 21.36
N GLY A 256 4.09 -9.82 20.51
CA GLY A 256 3.56 -11.01 19.84
C GLY A 256 2.77 -11.94 20.77
N VAL A 257 2.49 -11.51 22.01
CA VAL A 257 1.66 -12.24 22.96
C VAL A 257 0.20 -11.85 22.72
N ALA A 258 -0.69 -12.86 22.70
CA ALA A 258 -2.12 -12.66 22.57
C ALA A 258 -2.69 -12.07 23.87
N ASP A 259 -3.27 -10.86 23.78
CA ASP A 259 -3.95 -10.20 24.89
C ASP A 259 -5.30 -9.61 24.48
N ALA A 260 -6.11 -9.26 25.49
CA ALA A 260 -7.47 -8.79 25.32
C ALA A 260 -7.58 -7.52 24.48
N GLN A 261 -6.62 -6.59 24.59
CA GLN A 261 -6.63 -5.39 23.74
C GLN A 261 -6.33 -5.71 22.29
N THR A 262 -5.39 -6.62 22.01
CA THR A 262 -5.10 -7.07 20.64
C THR A 262 -6.31 -7.76 20.03
N GLN A 263 -7.01 -8.61 20.80
CA GLN A 263 -8.27 -9.24 20.38
C GLN A 263 -9.35 -8.20 20.08
N ALA A 264 -9.60 -7.25 20.99
CA ALA A 264 -10.63 -6.24 20.82
C ALA A 264 -10.39 -5.31 19.63
N ILE A 265 -9.12 -5.00 19.33
CA ILE A 265 -8.73 -4.26 18.12
C ILE A 265 -9.07 -5.06 16.87
N ALA A 266 -8.73 -6.36 16.83
CA ALA A 266 -9.03 -7.22 15.68
C ALA A 266 -10.54 -7.38 15.44
N GLU A 267 -11.32 -7.54 16.52
CA GLU A 267 -12.79 -7.59 16.45
C GLU A 267 -13.39 -6.28 15.91
N ALA A 268 -12.95 -5.13 16.44
CA ALA A 268 -13.41 -3.82 15.97
C ALA A 268 -13.04 -3.53 14.51
N LEU A 269 -11.86 -3.96 14.08
CA LEU A 269 -11.42 -3.86 12.68
C LEU A 269 -12.29 -4.73 11.76
N LEU A 270 -12.58 -5.97 12.17
CA LEU A 270 -13.44 -6.87 11.42
C LEU A 270 -14.89 -6.38 11.33
N GLU A 271 -15.43 -5.83 12.41
CA GLU A 271 -16.75 -5.20 12.41
C GLU A 271 -16.82 -4.05 11.40
N LYS A 272 -15.79 -3.21 11.36
CA LYS A 272 -15.76 -1.99 10.53
C LYS A 272 -15.42 -2.25 9.05
N TYR A 273 -14.51 -3.17 8.77
CA TYR A 273 -13.93 -3.35 7.43
C TYR A 273 -14.16 -4.75 6.81
N GLY A 274 -14.75 -5.70 7.56
CA GLY A 274 -15.07 -7.03 7.06
C GLY A 274 -13.85 -7.88 6.66
N GLN A 275 -14.12 -8.99 5.96
CA GLN A 275 -13.14 -10.04 5.62
C GLN A 275 -12.84 -10.15 4.11
N GLY A 276 -13.66 -9.51 3.28
CA GLY A 276 -13.55 -9.45 1.84
C GLY A 276 -14.55 -8.44 1.33
#